data_AF-A0A9N8VI40-F1
#
_entry.id   AF-A0A9N8VI40-F1
#
_cell.length_a   1.000
_cell.length_b   1.000
_cell.length_c   1.000
_cell.angle_alpha   90.00
_cell.angle_beta   90.00
_cell.angle_gamma   90.00
#
_symmetry.space_group_name_H-M   'P 1'
#
loop_
_entity.id
_entity.type
_entity.pdbx_description
1 polymer ?
#
loop_
_entity_poly.entity_id
_entity_poly.type
_entity_poly.pdbx_seq_one_letter_code
_entity_poly.pdbx_strand_id
1 'polypeptide(L)' 'MIIPVLLFVIFTDANSALVVAIQDEFSTTNALYCMFYIAQNITFNLKNHLKDQYNEFIRNFFEVHQIGFVPIFKYQ' A
#
# COMPACT_ATOMS: atom_id res chain seq x y z
N MET A 1 -22.28 26.00 -10.31
CA MET A 1 -22.79 24.83 -9.58
C MET A 1 -21.66 23.83 -9.49
N ILE A 2 -21.05 23.66 -8.31
CA ILE A 2 -19.96 22.68 -8.11
C ILE A 2 -20.64 21.36 -7.72
N ILE A 3 -20.57 20.36 -8.60
CA ILE A 3 -21.03 19.01 -8.28
C ILE A 3 -19.93 18.37 -7.42
N PRO A 4 -20.20 17.94 -6.17
CA PRO A 4 -19.20 17.22 -5.39
C PRO A 4 -18.91 15.90 -6.08
N VAL A 5 -17.68 15.72 -6.56
CA VAL A 5 -17.21 14.44 -7.06
C VAL A 5 -16.96 13.55 -5.84
N LEU A 6 -17.79 12.53 -5.68
CA LEU A 6 -17.55 11.47 -4.69
C LEU A 6 -16.34 10.65 -5.16
N LEU A 7 -15.26 10.69 -4.39
CA LEU A 7 -14.08 9.90 -4.64
C LEU A 7 -14.16 8.60 -3.85
N PHE A 8 -14.40 7.49 -4.54
CA PHE A 8 -14.29 6.16 -3.95
C PHE A 8 -12.86 5.67 -4.07
N VAL A 9 -12.29 5.19 -2.96
CA VAL A 9 -10.94 4.64 -2.91
C VAL A 9 -11.01 3.22 -2.38
N ILE A 10 -10.47 2.28 -3.14
CA ILE A 10 -10.35 0.88 -2.74
C ILE A 10 -8.87 0.60 -2.46
N PHE A 11 -8.58 0.10 -1.25
CA PHE A 11 -7.25 -0.42 -0.92
C PHE A 11 -7.21 -1.92 -1.17
N THR A 12 -6.28 -2.34 -2.02
CA THR A 12 -6.14 -3.72 -2.51
C THR A 12 -4.83 -4.35 -2.02
N ASP A 13 -4.68 -5.65 -2.16
CA ASP A 13 -3.36 -6.29 -2.08
C ASP A 13 -2.43 -5.78 -3.19
N ALA A 14 -1.14 -6.09 -3.13
CA ALA A 14 -0.16 -5.67 -4.13
C ALA A 14 -0.27 -6.50 -5.43
N ASN A 15 -1.48 -6.56 -6.00
CA ASN A 15 -1.82 -7.30 -7.21
C ASN A 15 -2.27 -6.35 -8.31
N SER A 16 -1.41 -6.18 -9.32
CA SER A 16 -1.68 -5.28 -10.44
C SER A 16 -2.91 -5.69 -11.26
N ALA A 17 -3.21 -6.99 -11.38
CA ALA A 17 -4.38 -7.45 -12.11
C ALA A 17 -5.69 -7.02 -11.43
N LEU A 18 -5.71 -6.99 -10.09
CA LEU A 18 -6.88 -6.52 -9.34
C LEU A 18 -7.07 -5.01 -9.48
N VAL A 19 -5.99 -4.24 -9.44
CA VAL A 19 -6.04 -2.79 -9.68
C VAL A 19 -6.61 -2.47 -11.06
N VAL A 20 -6.12 -3.16 -12.10
CA VAL A 20 -6.61 -3.00 -13.47
C VAL A 20 -8.09 -3.38 -13.57
N ALA A 21 -8.49 -4.53 -13.02
CA ALA A 21 -9.89 -4.96 -13.05
C ALA A 21 -10.83 -3.96 -12.34
N ILE A 22 -10.39 -3.36 -11.22
CA ILE A 22 -11.17 -2.32 -10.53
C ILE A 22 -11.27 -1.05 -11.38
N GLN A 23 -10.20 -0.65 -12.07
CA GLN A 23 -10.22 0.53 -12.94
C GLN A 23 -11.09 0.30 -14.18
N ASP A 24 -11.08 -0.90 -14.74
CA ASP A 24 -11.89 -1.29 -15.90
C ASP A 24 -13.39 -1.33 -15.55
N GLU A 25 -13.75 -1.90 -14.40
CA GLU A 25 -15.16 -2.05 -13.97
C GLU A 25 -15.71 -0.79 -13.29
N PHE A 26 -14.87 -0.05 -12.56
CA PHE A 26 -15.25 1.12 -11.78
C PHE A 26 -14.38 2.34 -12.12
N SER A 27 -14.64 2.92 -13.29
CA SER A 27 -13.86 4.05 -13.85
C SER A 27 -13.79 5.32 -12.97
N THR A 28 -14.68 5.47 -11.98
CA THR A 28 -14.67 6.59 -11.02
C THR A 28 -14.00 6.25 -9.68
N THR A 29 -13.48 5.03 -9.52
CA THR A 29 -12.90 4.52 -8.28
C THR A 29 -11.39 4.47 -8.40
N ASN A 30 -10.70 5.04 -7.41
CA ASN A 30 -9.26 4.91 -7.30
C ASN A 30 -8.90 3.59 -6.61
N ALA A 31 -8.21 2.71 -7.31
CA ALA A 31 -7.57 1.55 -6.72
C ALA A 31 -6.15 1.92 -6.25
N LEU A 32 -5.86 1.71 -4.97
CA LEU A 32 -4.55 1.92 -4.37
C LEU A 32 -4.08 0.63 -3.69
N TYR A 33 -2.77 0.47 -3.55
CA TYR A 33 -2.22 -0.64 -2.79
C TYR A 33 -2.32 -0.38 -1.29
N CYS A 34 -2.75 -1.39 -0.55
CA CYS A 34 -2.83 -1.37 0.89
C CYS A 34 -1.42 -1.49 1.49
N MET A 35 -1.00 -0.44 2.19
CA MET A 35 0.32 -0.39 2.82
C MET A 35 0.53 -1.50 3.84
N PHE A 36 -0.52 -1.90 4.57
CA PHE A 36 -0.45 -3.00 5.53
C PHE A 36 -0.06 -4.31 4.86
N TYR A 37 -0.69 -4.62 3.72
CA TYR A 37 -0.34 -5.81 2.92
C TYR A 37 1.06 -5.71 2.32
N ILE A 38 1.48 -4.53 1.85
CA ILE A 38 2.85 -4.30 1.38
C ILE A 38 3.86 -4.58 2.50
N ALA A 39 3.65 -4.02 3.69
CA ALA A 39 4.54 -4.19 4.84
C ALA A 39 4.62 -5.66 5.28
N GLN A 40 3.49 -6.37 5.29
CA GLN A 40 3.48 -7.81 5.54
C GLN A 40 4.25 -8.58 4.47
N ASN A 41 3.99 -8.34 3.18
CA ASN A 41 4.66 -9.04 2.09
C ASN A 41 6.18 -8.80 2.11
N ILE A 42 6.61 -7.57 2.39
CA ILE A 42 8.04 -7.27 2.56
C ILE A 42 8.61 -8.07 3.75
N THR A 43 7.91 -8.09 4.88
CA THR A 43 8.38 -8.81 6.07
C THR A 43 8.45 -10.32 5.83
N PHE A 44 7.44 -10.92 5.22
CA PHE A 44 7.36 -12.37 5.01
C PHE A 44 8.31 -12.84 3.91
N ASN A 45 8.38 -12.12 2.79
CA ASN A 45 9.13 -12.58 1.63
C ASN A 45 10.56 -12.04 1.64
N LEU A 46 10.78 -10.75 1.92
CA LEU A 46 12.11 -10.14 1.75
C LEU A 46 13.02 -10.27 2.98
N LYS A 47 12.48 -10.44 4.20
CA LYS A 47 13.30 -10.52 5.42
C LYS A 47 14.34 -11.64 5.37
N ASN A 48 13.94 -12.83 4.95
CA ASN A 48 14.85 -13.99 4.89
C ASN A 48 15.85 -13.89 3.73
N HIS A 49 15.49 -13.18 2.64
CA HIS A 49 16.38 -12.96 1.50
C HIS A 49 17.42 -11.87 1.79
N LEU A 50 17.02 -10.79 2.45
CA LEU A 50 17.87 -9.63 2.73
C LEU A 50 18.74 -9.80 3.98
N LYS A 51 18.31 -10.64 4.93
CA LYS A 51 19.04 -10.91 6.20
C LYS A 51 19.47 -9.61 6.87
N ASP A 52 20.78 -9.36 6.95
CA ASP A 52 21.36 -8.20 7.64
C ASP A 52 21.02 -6.87 6.95
N GLN A 53 20.71 -6.89 5.65
CA GLN A 53 20.31 -5.71 4.88
C GLN A 53 18.85 -5.32 5.09
N TYR A 54 18.04 -6.16 5.75
CA TYR A 54 16.60 -5.94 5.89
C TYR A 54 16.26 -4.63 6.61
N ASN A 55 16.98 -4.32 7.70
CA ASN A 55 16.68 -3.14 8.51
C ASN A 55 16.98 -1.84 7.74
N GLU A 56 18.07 -1.81 6.99
CA GLU A 56 18.42 -0.67 6.14
C GLU A 56 17.41 -0.52 4.99
N PHE A 57 17.04 -1.63 4.34
CA PHE A 57 16.01 -1.64 3.31
C PHE A 57 14.68 -1.07 3.81
N ILE A 58 14.17 -1.56 4.95
CA ILE A 58 12.90 -1.11 5.52
C ILE A 58 12.92 0.38 5.84
N ARG A 59 14.01 0.88 6.45
CA ARG A 59 14.17 2.30 6.75
C ARG A 59 14.11 3.13 5.47
N ASN A 60 14.93 2.79 4.48
CA ASN A 60 14.99 3.52 3.21
C ASN A 60 13.64 3.44 2.46
N PHE A 61 12.98 2.28 2.49
CA PHE A 61 11.67 2.08 1.86
C PHE A 61 10.61 3.02 2.45
N PHE A 62 10.48 3.11 3.77
CA PHE A 62 9.47 3.98 4.39
C PHE A 62 9.83 5.47 4.34
N GLU A 63 11.12 5.83 4.40
CA GLU A 63 11.58 7.22 4.23
C GLU A 63 11.29 7.77 2.83
N VAL A 64 11.59 7.00 1.77
CA VAL A 64 11.42 7.43 0.38
C VAL A 64 9.95 7.63 0.01
N HIS A 65 9.05 6.80 0.55
CA HIS A 65 7.63 6.92 0.25
C HIS A 65 6.93 8.02 1.07
N GLN A 66 7.68 8.79 1.89
CA GLN A 66 7.17 9.81 2.82
C GLN A 66 5.98 9.32 3.65
N ILE A 67 5.93 8.01 3.90
CA ILE A 67 4.82 7.46 4.63
C ILE A 67 5.17 7.66 6.08
N GLY A 68 4.46 8.59 6.72
CA GLY A 68 4.54 8.78 8.15
C GLY A 68 4.45 7.41 8.80
N PHE A 69 5.45 7.08 9.62
CA PHE A 69 5.44 5.96 10.55
C PHE A 69 4.35 6.24 11.60
N VAL A 70 3.10 6.40 11.17
CA VAL A 70 1.95 6.32 12.04
C VAL A 70 1.73 4.82 12.12
N PRO A 71 2.12 4.18 13.23
CA PRO A 71 1.66 2.83 13.45
C PRO A 71 0.15 2.99 13.58
N ILE A 72 -0.58 2.58 12.56
CA ILE A 72 -2.03 2.29 12.68
C ILE A 72 -2.22 1.14 13.70
N PHE A 73 -1.13 0.59 14.24
CA PHE A 73 -1.02 -0.36 15.35
C PHE A 73 -1.17 0.24 16.76
N LYS A 74 -1.98 1.29 16.94
CA LYS A 74 -2.42 1.70 18.30
C LYS A 74 -3.88 1.39 18.61
N TYR A 75 -4.55 0.59 17.77
CA TYR A 75 -5.89 0.09 18.05
C TYR A 75 -5.97 -1.42 17.76
N GLN A 76 -5.37 -2.20 18.64
CA GLN A 76 -5.84 -3.55 18.99
C GLN A 76 -5.88 -3.64 20.52
#